data_AF-A0A924IDB6-F1
#
_entry.id   AF-A0A924IDB6-F1
#
_cell.length_a   1.000
_cell.length_b   1.000
_cell.length_c   1.000
_cell.angle_alpha   90.00
_cell.angle_beta   90.00
_cell.angle_gamma   90.00
#
_symmetry.space_group_name_H-M   'P 1'
#
loop_
_entity.id
_entity.type
_entity.pdbx_description
1 polymer ?
#
loop_
_entity_poly.entity_id
_entity_poly.type
_entity_poly.pdbx_seq_one_letter_code
_entity_poly.pdbx_strand_id
1 'polypeptide(L)'
;MKILSEEDLLSYFKRLGNNFQNALGMQFGIEPLSGGIWTDFTLFNYDDGPLLFKIGTESDNPAEFMEGFQLNSTEQINLLSYNHSWMRYLNGEAIIEVTPMELEAAVSFKIVKRKTVIYSMDLHFYDEVYEHLTLPEDFMNYILKANRLLQAAVERRYK
;
A
#
# COMPACT_ATOMS: atom_id res chain seq x y z
N MET A 1 -4.33 32.05 -4.83
CA MET A 1 -4.30 30.64 -5.24
C MET A 1 -5.43 29.95 -4.50
N LYS A 2 -6.38 29.28 -5.18
CA LYS A 2 -7.47 28.57 -4.51
C LYS A 2 -6.87 27.28 -3.91
N ILE A 3 -7.03 27.09 -2.61
CA ILE A 3 -6.65 25.84 -1.94
C ILE A 3 -7.71 24.79 -2.32
N LEU A 4 -7.28 23.57 -2.66
CA LEU A 4 -8.18 22.45 -2.90
C LEU A 4 -9.06 22.21 -1.67
N SER A 5 -10.38 22.20 -1.86
CA SER A 5 -11.31 21.81 -0.81
C SER A 5 -11.66 20.33 -0.90
N GLU A 6 -12.13 19.75 0.22
CA GLU A 6 -12.65 18.37 0.23
C GLU A 6 -13.79 18.18 -0.77
N GLU A 7 -14.67 19.17 -0.93
CA GLU A 7 -15.78 19.12 -1.89
C GLU A 7 -15.29 19.14 -3.34
N ASP A 8 -14.27 19.94 -3.65
CA ASP A 8 -13.65 19.96 -4.98
C ASP A 8 -13.00 18.60 -5.29
N LEU A 9 -12.31 18.00 -4.30
CA LEU A 9 -11.70 16.68 -4.40
C LEU A 9 -12.74 15.58 -4.66
N LEU A 10 -13.79 15.51 -3.83
CA LEU A 10 -14.84 14.50 -3.99
C LEU A 10 -15.58 14.65 -5.31
N SER A 11 -15.82 15.89 -5.75
CA SER A 11 -16.41 16.17 -7.06
C SER A 11 -15.51 15.70 -8.21
N TYR A 12 -14.20 15.87 -8.08
CA TYR A 12 -13.21 15.36 -9.03
C TYR A 12 -13.25 13.83 -9.15
N PHE A 13 -13.23 13.12 -8.02
CA PHE A 13 -13.31 11.65 -8.01
C PHE A 13 -14.63 11.14 -8.61
N LYS A 14 -15.75 11.78 -8.26
CA LYS A 14 -17.07 11.42 -8.80
C LYS A 14 -17.14 11.57 -10.32
N ARG A 15 -16.52 12.62 -10.86
CA ARG A 15 -16.42 12.84 -12.31
C ARG A 15 -15.63 11.73 -13.00
N LEU A 16 -14.64 11.15 -12.32
CA LEU A 16 -13.81 10.05 -12.83
C LEU A 16 -14.39 8.66 -12.54
N GLY A 17 -15.60 8.57 -11.97
CA GLY A 17 -16.29 7.31 -11.73
C GLY A 17 -16.00 6.66 -10.38
N ASN A 18 -15.50 7.42 -9.40
CA ASN A 18 -15.13 6.99 -8.04
C ASN A 18 -14.01 5.93 -7.94
N ASN A 19 -13.65 5.26 -9.03
CA ASN A 19 -12.52 4.35 -9.12
C ASN A 19 -11.82 4.63 -10.45
N PHE A 20 -10.55 5.01 -10.41
CA PHE A 20 -9.79 5.33 -11.60
C PHE A 20 -8.29 5.09 -11.38
N GLN A 21 -7.54 5.04 -12.48
CA GLN A 21 -6.09 4.99 -12.47
C GLN A 21 -5.54 6.26 -13.09
N ASN A 22 -4.53 6.86 -12.47
CA ASN A 22 -3.86 8.02 -13.04
C ASN A 22 -2.85 7.64 -14.14
N ALA A 23 -2.26 8.64 -14.78
CA ALA A 23 -1.30 8.44 -15.88
C ALA A 23 -0.01 7.69 -15.47
N LEU A 24 0.33 7.70 -14.18
CA LEU A 24 1.54 7.05 -13.64
C LEU A 24 1.25 5.65 -13.08
N GLY A 25 0.02 5.14 -13.22
CA GLY A 25 -0.33 3.78 -12.83
C GLY A 25 -0.88 3.63 -11.42
N MET A 26 -1.03 4.72 -10.66
CA MET A 26 -1.62 4.67 -9.33
C MET A 26 -3.14 4.59 -9.43
N GLN A 27 -3.72 3.63 -8.72
CA GLN A 27 -5.16 3.47 -8.59
C GLN A 27 -5.68 4.24 -7.39
N PHE A 28 -6.89 4.73 -7.54
CA PHE A 28 -7.62 5.49 -6.54
C PHE A 28 -9.04 4.97 -6.48
N GLY A 29 -9.62 4.95 -5.29
CA GLY A 29 -11.05 4.72 -5.16
C GLY A 29 -11.68 5.37 -3.95
N ILE A 30 -12.99 5.50 -4.01
CA ILE A 30 -13.84 5.90 -2.87
C ILE A 30 -14.57 4.68 -2.34
N GLU A 31 -14.43 4.41 -1.06
CA GLU A 31 -15.22 3.42 -0.35
C GLU A 31 -16.71 3.82 -0.35
N PRO A 32 -17.62 2.95 -0.83
CA PRO A 32 -19.03 3.30 -0.99
C PRO A 32 -19.77 3.67 0.31
N LEU A 33 -19.30 3.15 1.47
CA LEU A 33 -20.01 3.30 2.75
C LEU A 33 -19.45 4.42 3.62
N SER A 34 -18.13 4.57 3.67
CA SER A 34 -17.44 5.56 4.49
C SER A 34 -17.18 6.87 3.75
N GLY A 35 -17.15 6.84 2.41
CA GLY A 35 -16.66 7.95 1.59
C GLY A 35 -15.15 8.16 1.68
N GLY A 36 -14.42 7.24 2.33
CA GLY A 36 -12.98 7.31 2.44
C GLY A 36 -12.27 6.98 1.13
N ILE A 37 -11.10 7.55 0.94
CA ILE A 37 -10.29 7.49 -0.26
C ILE A 37 -9.16 6.51 -0.02
N TRP A 38 -9.10 5.46 -0.83
CA TRP A 38 -7.99 4.52 -0.83
C TRP A 38 -7.15 4.71 -2.08
N THR A 39 -5.90 4.29 -1.97
CA THR A 39 -4.95 4.26 -3.08
C THR A 39 -4.28 2.91 -3.18
N ASP A 40 -3.87 2.57 -4.39
CA ASP A 40 -3.05 1.41 -4.63
C ASP A 40 -2.01 1.68 -5.72
N PHE A 41 -0.77 1.29 -5.47
CA PHE A 41 0.28 1.31 -6.47
C PHE A 41 0.94 -0.06 -6.55
N THR A 42 0.78 -0.73 -7.69
CA THR A 42 1.41 -2.03 -7.93
C THR A 42 2.67 -1.86 -8.76
N LEU A 43 3.80 -2.31 -8.22
CA LEU A 43 5.09 -2.40 -8.90
C LEU A 43 5.37 -3.87 -9.23
N PHE A 44 5.22 -4.23 -10.50
CA PHE A 44 5.73 -5.49 -11.04
C PHE A 44 7.16 -5.27 -11.50
N ASN A 45 8.12 -5.97 -10.89
CA ASN A 45 9.48 -6.00 -11.39
C ASN A 45 9.91 -7.44 -11.70
N TYR A 46 9.42 -7.98 -12.82
CA TYR A 46 9.85 -9.30 -13.31
C TYR A 46 11.28 -9.30 -13.86
N ASP A 47 11.84 -8.13 -14.16
CA ASP A 47 13.21 -8.02 -14.68
C ASP A 47 14.26 -8.14 -13.55
N ASP A 48 13.93 -7.74 -12.31
CA ASP A 48 14.86 -7.77 -11.16
C ASP A 48 14.48 -8.76 -10.04
N GLY A 49 13.36 -9.50 -10.12
CA GLY A 49 13.08 -10.54 -9.14
C GLY A 49 11.69 -11.20 -9.16
N PRO A 50 11.49 -12.27 -8.38
CA PRO A 50 10.24 -13.04 -8.33
C PRO A 50 9.19 -12.40 -7.39
N LEU A 51 9.25 -11.09 -7.15
CA LEU A 51 8.39 -10.43 -6.17
C LEU A 51 7.45 -9.43 -6.84
N LEU A 52 6.18 -9.51 -6.46
CA LEU A 52 5.22 -8.46 -6.68
C LEU A 52 5.18 -7.53 -5.46
N PHE A 53 5.39 -6.24 -5.68
CA PHE A 53 5.20 -5.21 -4.65
C PHE A 53 3.92 -4.44 -4.92
N LYS A 54 3.16 -4.18 -3.85
CA LYS A 54 1.97 -3.34 -3.89
C LYS A 54 1.97 -2.44 -2.66
N ILE A 55 1.59 -1.18 -2.84
CA ILE A 55 1.57 -0.18 -1.77
C ILE A 55 0.19 0.46 -1.75
N GLY A 56 -0.55 0.22 -0.68
CA GLY A 56 -1.93 0.67 -0.55
C GLY A 56 -2.21 1.39 0.76
N THR A 57 -3.18 2.30 0.73
CA THR A 57 -3.75 2.95 1.92
C THR A 57 -5.06 2.26 2.30
N GLU A 58 -5.39 2.20 3.60
CA GLU A 58 -6.57 1.47 4.09
C GLU A 58 -7.87 2.19 3.67
N SER A 59 -8.05 3.46 4.04
CA SER A 59 -9.13 4.37 3.58
C SER A 59 -9.02 5.69 4.34
N ASP A 60 -8.55 6.75 3.69
CA ASP A 60 -8.37 8.07 4.30
C ASP A 60 -9.66 8.89 4.21
N ASN A 61 -9.99 9.71 5.20
CA ASN A 61 -10.96 10.77 4.91
C ASN A 61 -10.37 11.81 3.92
N PRO A 62 -11.18 12.64 3.25
CA PRO A 62 -10.68 13.60 2.26
C PRO A 62 -9.57 14.53 2.76
N ALA A 63 -9.64 14.98 4.03
CA ALA A 63 -8.62 15.84 4.63
C ALA A 63 -7.30 15.09 4.84
N GLU A 64 -7.35 13.89 5.43
CA GLU A 64 -6.19 13.00 5.62
C GLU A 64 -5.53 12.66 4.29
N PHE A 65 -6.33 12.38 3.26
CA PHE A 65 -5.83 12.11 1.91
C PHE A 65 -5.04 13.30 1.34
N MET A 66 -5.63 14.50 1.42
CA MET A 66 -4.97 15.72 0.94
C MET A 66 -3.70 16.04 1.73
N GLU A 67 -3.72 15.86 3.06
CA GLU A 67 -2.57 16.09 3.92
C GLU A 67 -1.45 15.09 3.63
N GLY A 68 -1.76 13.80 3.62
CA GLY A 68 -0.78 12.73 3.42
C GLY A 68 -0.09 12.80 2.05
N PHE A 69 -0.80 13.25 1.00
CA PHE A 69 -0.23 13.48 -0.32
C PHE A 69 0.19 14.93 -0.60
N GLN A 70 0.02 15.83 0.37
CA GLN A 70 0.34 17.27 0.26
C GLN A 70 -0.30 17.93 -0.98
N LEU A 71 -1.58 17.61 -1.21
CA LEU A 71 -2.33 18.07 -2.38
C LEU A 71 -2.91 19.46 -2.17
N ASN A 72 -2.61 20.35 -3.10
CA ASN A 72 -3.13 21.71 -3.18
C ASN A 72 -4.02 21.91 -4.41
N SER A 73 -4.05 20.97 -5.35
CA SER A 73 -4.89 20.99 -6.54
C SER A 73 -5.18 19.59 -7.08
N THR A 74 -6.27 19.44 -7.84
CA THR A 74 -6.66 18.13 -8.41
C THR A 74 -5.70 17.64 -9.51
N GLU A 75 -4.98 18.54 -10.17
CA GLU A 75 -4.02 18.21 -11.21
C GLU A 75 -2.84 17.40 -10.64
N GLN A 76 -2.48 17.64 -9.37
CA GLN A 76 -1.41 16.91 -8.69
C GLN A 76 -1.72 15.43 -8.50
N ILE A 77 -3.00 15.03 -8.47
CA ILE A 77 -3.41 13.62 -8.38
C ILE A 77 -2.86 12.82 -9.58
N ASN A 78 -2.75 13.45 -10.76
CA ASN A 78 -2.19 12.81 -11.94
C ASN A 78 -0.65 12.67 -11.91
N LEU A 79 0.01 13.31 -10.94
CA LEU A 79 1.45 13.26 -10.72
C LEU A 79 1.85 12.33 -9.57
N LEU A 80 0.88 11.81 -8.82
CA LEU A 80 1.12 10.83 -7.77
C LEU A 80 1.63 9.52 -8.37
N SER A 81 2.61 8.91 -7.70
CA SER A 81 3.43 7.81 -8.21
C SER A 81 3.98 6.97 -7.07
N TYR A 82 4.74 5.93 -7.41
CA TYR A 82 5.47 5.07 -6.47
C TYR A 82 6.10 5.81 -5.29
N ASN A 83 6.88 6.88 -5.54
CA ASN A 83 7.56 7.62 -4.49
C ASN A 83 6.59 8.23 -3.47
N HIS A 84 5.42 8.68 -3.93
CA HIS A 84 4.40 9.24 -3.05
C HIS A 84 3.80 8.14 -2.17
N SER A 85 3.47 6.98 -2.73
CA SER A 85 3.01 5.82 -1.96
C SER A 85 4.06 5.32 -0.97
N TRP A 86 5.35 5.30 -1.37
CA TRP A 86 6.46 4.94 -0.49
C TRP A 86 6.57 5.89 0.70
N MET A 87 6.44 7.20 0.47
CA MET A 87 6.45 8.19 1.53
C MET A 87 5.27 8.00 2.51
N ARG A 88 4.06 7.70 2.00
CA ARG A 88 2.92 7.33 2.87
C ARG A 88 3.24 6.12 3.74
N TYR A 89 3.92 5.10 3.19
CA TYR A 89 4.35 3.93 3.94
C TYR A 89 5.36 4.29 5.05
N LEU A 90 6.39 5.08 4.73
CA LEU A 90 7.40 5.53 5.71
C LEU A 90 6.78 6.35 6.84
N ASN A 91 5.68 7.06 6.58
CA ASN A 91 4.91 7.79 7.59
C ASN A 91 3.99 6.89 8.43
N GLY A 92 3.87 5.59 8.10
CA GLY A 92 2.97 4.65 8.77
C GLY A 92 1.50 4.77 8.32
N GLU A 93 1.26 5.40 7.18
CA GLU A 93 -0.07 5.69 6.63
C GLU A 93 -0.46 4.76 5.48
N ALA A 94 0.44 3.85 5.09
CA ALA A 94 0.21 2.85 4.06
C ALA A 94 0.77 1.48 4.48
N ILE A 95 0.40 0.46 3.72
CA ILE A 95 0.86 -0.92 3.84
C ILE A 95 1.60 -1.29 2.57
N ILE A 96 2.71 -2.00 2.73
CA ILE A 96 3.38 -2.67 1.61
C ILE A 96 2.98 -4.14 1.65
N GLU A 97 2.43 -4.64 0.54
CA GLU A 97 2.18 -6.05 0.30
C GLU A 97 3.25 -6.59 -0.63
N VAL A 98 3.84 -7.71 -0.25
CA VAL A 98 4.85 -8.40 -1.03
C VAL A 98 4.37 -9.81 -1.29
N THR A 99 4.26 -10.18 -2.56
CA THR A 99 3.86 -11.54 -2.97
C THR A 99 5.05 -12.22 -3.65
N PRO A 100 5.78 -13.11 -2.94
CA PRO A 100 6.77 -13.97 -3.55
C PRO A 100 6.13 -14.96 -4.52
N MET A 101 6.69 -15.17 -5.72
CA MET A 101 6.14 -16.16 -6.67
C MET A 101 6.02 -17.57 -6.09
N GLU A 102 6.92 -17.96 -5.19
CA GLU A 102 6.88 -19.27 -4.51
C GLU A 102 5.80 -19.35 -3.42
N LEU A 103 5.28 -18.20 -2.99
CA LEU A 103 4.29 -18.06 -1.96
C LEU A 103 3.01 -17.54 -2.62
N GLU A 104 2.04 -18.42 -2.88
CA GLU A 104 0.73 -18.07 -3.47
C GLU A 104 -0.16 -17.23 -2.50
N ALA A 105 0.44 -16.29 -1.78
CA ALA A 105 -0.14 -15.43 -0.76
C ALA A 105 0.71 -14.17 -0.56
N ALA A 106 0.05 -13.04 -0.31
CA ALA A 106 0.72 -11.80 0.01
C ALA A 106 1.15 -11.76 1.48
N VAL A 107 2.32 -11.17 1.74
CA VAL A 107 2.80 -10.80 3.07
C VAL A 107 2.73 -9.28 3.18
N SER A 108 1.94 -8.80 4.13
CA SER A 108 1.71 -7.38 4.40
C SER A 108 2.66 -6.87 5.48
N PHE A 109 3.21 -5.70 5.25
CA PHE A 109 4.14 -4.99 6.13
C PHE A 109 3.55 -3.63 6.48
N LYS A 110 3.42 -3.31 7.77
CA LYS A 110 2.90 -2.04 8.26
C LYS A 110 3.80 -1.46 9.34
N ILE A 111 4.27 -0.23 9.15
CA ILE A 111 5.02 0.50 10.18
C ILE A 111 4.04 0.94 11.28
N VAL A 112 4.33 0.58 12.52
CA VAL A 112 3.54 0.96 13.70
C VAL A 112 4.47 1.37 14.83
N LYS A 113 4.46 2.67 15.19
CA LYS A 113 5.29 3.23 16.27
C LYS A 113 6.78 2.91 16.07
N ARG A 114 7.33 1.94 16.81
CA ARG A 114 8.76 1.56 16.79
C ARG A 114 9.04 0.20 16.14
N LYS A 115 8.04 -0.38 15.48
CA LYS A 115 8.12 -1.73 14.90
C LYS A 115 7.47 -1.77 13.52
N THR A 116 7.79 -2.82 12.78
CA THR A 116 7.04 -3.25 11.60
C THR A 116 6.23 -4.47 11.99
N VAL A 117 4.91 -4.39 11.80
CA VAL A 117 4.00 -5.53 11.93
C VAL A 117 3.96 -6.25 10.59
N ILE A 118 4.18 -7.56 10.60
CA ILE A 118 4.12 -8.41 9.43
C ILE A 118 2.96 -9.39 9.59
N TYR A 119 2.13 -9.52 8.57
CA TYR A 119 1.03 -10.47 8.61
C TYR A 119 0.66 -10.97 7.22
N SER A 120 -0.01 -12.11 7.17
CA SER A 120 -0.66 -12.60 5.96
C SER A 120 -1.97 -13.25 6.35
N MET A 121 -3.08 -12.69 5.86
CA MET A 121 -4.41 -13.22 6.14
C MET A 121 -4.60 -14.60 5.48
N ASP A 122 -4.08 -14.76 4.26
CA ASP A 122 -4.15 -16.01 3.50
C ASP A 122 -3.39 -17.17 4.18
N LEU A 123 -2.33 -16.85 4.92
CA LEU A 123 -1.50 -17.83 5.62
C LEU A 123 -1.81 -17.93 7.12
N HIS A 124 -2.75 -17.12 7.64
CA HIS A 124 -2.95 -16.94 9.08
C HIS A 124 -1.64 -16.69 9.85
N PHE A 125 -0.77 -15.85 9.27
CA PHE A 125 0.56 -15.56 9.77
C PHE A 125 0.60 -14.17 10.43
N TYR A 126 1.36 -14.06 11.53
CA TYR A 126 1.62 -12.82 12.24
C TYR A 126 3.02 -12.82 12.85
N ASP A 127 3.72 -11.70 12.73
CA ASP A 127 5.02 -11.47 13.33
C ASP A 127 5.28 -9.97 13.57
N GLU A 128 6.29 -9.66 14.37
CA GLU A 128 6.70 -8.31 14.68
C GLU A 128 8.22 -8.17 14.68
N VAL A 129 8.70 -7.14 13.98
CA VAL A 129 10.12 -6.77 13.95
C VAL A 129 10.30 -5.41 14.61
N TYR A 130 11.15 -5.31 15.63
CA TYR A 130 11.38 -4.08 16.41
C TYR A 130 12.33 -3.08 15.72
N GLU A 131 12.12 -2.90 14.42
CA GLU A 131 12.74 -1.90 13.57
C GLU A 131 11.78 -1.56 12.42
N HIS A 132 12.00 -0.43 11.76
CA HIS A 132 11.25 -0.07 10.56
C HIS A 132 11.92 -0.71 9.35
N LEU A 133 11.20 -1.56 8.63
CA LEU A 133 11.63 -2.07 7.34
C LEU A 133 11.29 -0.98 6.31
N THR A 134 12.29 -0.37 5.69
CA THR A 134 12.12 0.90 4.94
C THR A 134 12.67 0.87 3.53
N LEU A 135 13.47 -0.14 3.21
CA LEU A 135 14.08 -0.35 1.89
C LEU A 135 13.52 -1.62 1.25
N PRO A 136 13.43 -1.70 -0.10
CA PRO A 136 13.03 -2.91 -0.80
C PRO A 136 13.76 -4.18 -0.32
N GLU A 137 15.06 -4.05 -0.04
CA GLU A 137 15.93 -5.12 0.43
C GLU A 137 15.54 -5.62 1.83
N ASP A 138 14.96 -4.78 2.67
CA ASP A 138 14.52 -5.17 4.02
C ASP A 138 13.39 -6.21 3.93
N PHE A 139 12.44 -6.01 3.02
CA PHE A 139 11.33 -6.95 2.79
C PHE A 139 11.84 -8.29 2.22
N MET A 140 12.74 -8.22 1.22
CA MET A 140 13.41 -9.41 0.67
C MET A 140 14.12 -10.20 1.76
N ASN A 141 14.95 -9.52 2.55
CA ASN A 141 15.73 -10.12 3.63
C ASN A 141 14.82 -10.74 4.69
N TYR A 142 13.71 -10.07 5.03
CA TYR A 142 12.72 -10.62 5.95
C TYR A 142 12.12 -11.92 5.38
N ILE A 143 11.61 -11.90 4.14
CA ILE A 143 10.98 -13.06 3.51
C ILE A 143 11.94 -14.25 3.44
N LEU A 144 13.20 -14.02 3.05
CA LEU A 144 14.23 -15.05 2.98
C LEU A 144 14.53 -15.66 4.37
N LYS A 145 14.62 -14.82 5.41
CA LYS A 145 14.84 -15.29 6.80
C LYS A 145 13.62 -16.04 7.35
N ALA A 146 12.42 -15.55 7.06
CA ALA A 146 11.15 -16.11 7.52
C ALA A 146 10.66 -17.29 6.66
N ASN A 147 11.35 -17.63 5.57
CA ASN A 147 10.88 -18.61 4.58
C ASN A 147 10.40 -19.92 5.20
N ARG A 148 11.13 -20.49 6.16
CA ARG A 148 10.70 -21.74 6.84
C ARG A 148 9.36 -21.60 7.57
N LEU A 149 9.11 -20.45 8.20
CA LEU A 149 7.86 -20.18 8.91
C LEU A 149 6.71 -19.95 7.94
N LEU A 150 6.97 -19.20 6.86
CA LEU A 150 5.99 -18.96 5.81
C LEU A 150 5.60 -20.26 5.09
N GLN A 151 6.56 -21.12 4.75
CA GLN A 151 6.29 -22.42 4.14
C GLN A 151 5.48 -23.34 5.07
N ALA A 152 5.82 -23.37 6.36
CA ALA A 152 5.02 -24.13 7.33
C ALA A 152 3.57 -23.61 7.45
N ALA A 153 3.35 -22.31 7.24
CA ALA A 153 2.01 -21.72 7.20
C ALA A 153 1.25 -22.13 5.93
N VAL A 154 1.92 -22.15 4.76
CA VAL A 154 1.36 -22.66 3.51
C VAL A 154 0.92 -24.12 3.65
N GLU A 155 1.75 -25.00 4.20
CA GLU A 155 1.40 -26.41 4.39
C GLU A 155 0.16 -26.62 5.27
N ARG A 156 -0.07 -25.72 6.24
CA ARG A 156 -1.25 -25.77 7.12
C ARG A 156 -2.52 -25.28 6.43
N ARG A 157 -2.42 -24.40 5.42
CA ARG A 157 -3.55 -23.91 4.64
C ARG A 157 -4.30 -25.03 3.91
N TYR A 158 -3.57 -26.08 3.49
CA TYR A 158 -4.12 -27.20 2.71
C TYR A 158 -4.47 -28.44 3.56
N LYS A 159 -4.45 -28.33 4.89
CA LYS A 159 -4.87 -29.41 5.82
C LYS A 159 -6.20 -29.06 6.47
#